data_AF-A0A2I1FX40-F1
#
_entry.id   AF-A0A2I1FX40-F1
#
_cell.length_a   1.000
_cell.length_b   1.000
_cell.length_c   1.000
_cell.angle_alpha   90.00
_cell.angle_beta   90.00
_cell.angle_gamma   90.00
#
_symmetry.space_group_name_H-M   'P 1'
#
loop_
_entity.id
_entity.type
_entity.pdbx_description
1 polymer ?
#
loop_
_entity_poly.entity_id
_entity_poly.type
_entity_poly.pdbx_seq_one_letter_code
_entity_poly.pdbx_strand_id
1 'polypeptide(L)'
;MVLNSPNFGGFDNINNWFIERDIEQVRKDAYEWLECKTKDARNIHVHETSVRWSEMYRLTYFDSVRFLIIDPMHCLFLGIAKWIVIRLWIEQGRLTQNDLKIMQNRAKLIEVPADIGRIPYKIDTGEGFSGFTTDQWKTFILVYATTITWDLLQESDRAILANFVRACNILVCRTISKDGLEEAHKRLLTMVKLIEKNYGPEKISPNLHLCLHICHCALDYGPLYAFWCYSYERMNGLLGSYHTSNRKIEPELLKTIQYNSLFDQSSSHAQEHQHLSACLSLITLKETTGSLAIQNEFDGIDYQNFLSMSRNVEEMAGTGFESFPGTFLNPKKLNTDLPNEILDLLVEYYSNAYERDFVTLSNIHIANTNAIPVLSKVNIYGRLQISSEVFGSSFSKRHIRSAKILSQFTHGNTKETYPRVVQFYFEHTIHLPEGSKNHALAFVRWYRPANDHNTRFHCRINDEVESCNIELWKKEFFEYSRDCIIPIHSILGRFVEGSFTIAVDR
;
A
#
# COMPACT_ATOMS: atom_id res chain seq x y z
N MET A 1 -1.80 32.06 -36.33
CA MET A 1 -2.00 30.66 -35.89
C MET A 1 -1.86 30.63 -34.37
N VAL A 2 -2.97 30.80 -33.65
CA VAL A 2 -2.99 30.60 -32.20
C VAL A 2 -3.02 29.08 -32.00
N LEU A 3 -1.94 28.52 -31.49
CA LEU A 3 -1.89 27.12 -31.09
C LEU A 3 -2.86 26.95 -29.91
N ASN A 4 -4.06 26.46 -30.18
CA ASN A 4 -5.01 25.92 -29.20
C ASN A 4 -4.45 24.61 -28.61
N SER A 5 -3.31 24.67 -27.94
CA SER A 5 -2.99 23.67 -26.93
C SER A 5 -3.78 24.07 -25.68
N PRO A 6 -4.69 23.22 -25.15
CA PRO A 6 -5.27 23.48 -23.85
C PRO A 6 -4.13 23.64 -22.84
N ASN A 7 -3.97 24.85 -22.31
CA ASN A 7 -3.03 25.10 -21.23
C ASN A 7 -3.68 24.56 -19.95
N PHE A 8 -3.19 23.42 -19.46
CA PHE A 8 -3.63 22.84 -18.20
C PHE A 8 -2.89 23.44 -16.98
N GLY A 9 -1.98 24.39 -17.23
CA GLY A 9 -1.26 25.17 -16.22
C GLY A 9 -2.05 26.40 -15.73
N GLY A 10 -1.34 27.34 -15.10
CA GLY A 10 -1.90 28.51 -14.44
C GLY A 10 -2.25 28.23 -12.98
N PHE A 11 -1.39 27.52 -12.23
CA PHE A 11 -1.72 27.11 -10.87
C PHE A 11 -1.60 28.22 -9.81
N ASP A 12 -1.06 29.40 -10.18
CA ASP A 12 -0.97 30.57 -9.29
C ASP A 12 -2.34 31.10 -8.87
N ASN A 13 -3.34 31.00 -9.75
CA ASN A 13 -4.72 31.43 -9.49
C ASN A 13 -5.70 30.24 -9.48
N ILE A 14 -5.24 29.05 -9.09
CA ILE A 14 -6.04 27.80 -9.07
C ILE A 14 -7.41 27.98 -8.42
N ASN A 15 -7.50 28.74 -7.32
CA ASN A 15 -8.75 28.97 -6.61
C ASN A 15 -9.84 29.69 -7.44
N ASN A 16 -9.46 30.34 -8.54
CA ASN A 16 -10.39 31.08 -9.39
C ASN A 16 -11.00 30.20 -10.49
N TRP A 17 -10.34 29.10 -10.87
CA TRP A 17 -10.77 28.28 -12.01
C TRP A 17 -11.00 26.81 -11.65
N PHE A 18 -10.37 26.31 -10.59
CA PHE A 18 -10.61 24.98 -10.04
C PHE A 18 -11.81 25.02 -9.09
N ILE A 19 -12.96 25.34 -9.66
CA ILE A 19 -14.22 25.46 -8.95
C ILE A 19 -15.13 24.35 -9.48
N GLU A 20 -15.83 23.67 -8.56
CA GLU A 20 -16.81 22.65 -8.92
C GLU A 20 -17.93 23.26 -9.78
N ARG A 21 -18.27 22.59 -10.89
CA ARG A 21 -19.36 23.04 -11.75
C ARG A 21 -20.70 22.70 -11.10
N ASP A 22 -21.68 23.60 -11.23
CA ASP A 22 -23.04 23.31 -10.84
C ASP A 22 -23.69 22.32 -11.82
N ILE A 23 -24.14 21.17 -11.32
CA ILE A 23 -24.79 20.13 -12.11
C ILE A 23 -26.11 20.62 -12.74
N GLU A 24 -26.84 21.51 -12.09
CA GLU A 24 -28.09 22.04 -12.65
C GLU A 24 -27.80 22.95 -13.85
N GLN A 25 -26.74 23.77 -13.76
CA GLN A 25 -26.27 24.56 -14.89
C GLN A 25 -25.74 23.66 -16.02
N VAL A 26 -24.96 22.62 -15.71
CA VAL A 26 -24.47 21.65 -16.73
C VAL A 26 -25.65 20.95 -17.41
N ARG A 27 -26.69 20.57 -16.66
CA ARG A 27 -27.89 19.95 -17.23
C ARG A 27 -28.62 20.93 -18.15
N LYS A 28 -28.79 22.18 -17.73
CA LYS A 28 -29.39 23.23 -18.55
C LYS A 28 -28.62 23.42 -19.86
N ASP A 29 -27.29 23.57 -19.79
CA ASP A 29 -26.42 23.69 -20.96
C ASP A 29 -26.57 22.46 -21.89
N ALA A 30 -26.66 21.25 -21.33
CA ALA A 30 -26.86 20.04 -22.12
C ALA A 30 -28.18 20.04 -22.91
N TYR A 31 -29.28 20.55 -22.31
CA TYR A 31 -30.57 20.70 -22.99
C TYR A 31 -30.52 21.80 -24.06
N GLU A 32 -29.89 22.93 -23.78
CA GLU A 32 -29.69 24.01 -24.78
C GLU A 32 -28.87 23.50 -25.99
N TRP A 33 -27.86 22.67 -25.75
CA TRP A 33 -27.12 21.99 -26.81
C TRP A 33 -28.02 21.06 -27.65
N LEU A 34 -28.95 20.33 -27.01
CA LEU A 34 -29.89 19.44 -27.71
C LEU A 34 -30.83 20.22 -28.64
N GLU A 35 -31.26 21.41 -28.21
CA GLU A 35 -32.14 22.30 -28.96
C GLU A 35 -31.45 22.99 -30.15
N CYS A 36 -30.11 23.03 -30.16
CA CYS A 36 -29.34 23.61 -31.27
C CYS A 36 -29.61 22.86 -32.60
N LYS A 37 -30.12 23.61 -33.59
CA LYS A 37 -30.57 23.08 -34.89
C LYS A 37 -29.45 22.82 -35.89
N THR A 38 -28.30 23.48 -35.75
CA THR A 38 -27.17 23.37 -36.69
C THR A 38 -25.92 22.84 -36.00
N LYS A 39 -25.04 22.21 -36.78
CA LYS A 39 -23.73 21.74 -36.29
C LYS A 39 -22.88 22.90 -35.78
N ASP A 40 -22.94 24.06 -36.44
CA ASP A 40 -22.16 25.23 -36.05
C ASP A 40 -22.65 25.81 -34.73
N ALA A 41 -23.97 25.89 -34.51
CA ALA A 41 -24.53 26.31 -33.22
C ALA A 41 -24.12 25.35 -32.09
N ARG A 42 -24.14 24.04 -32.33
CA ARG A 42 -23.66 23.04 -31.37
C ARG A 42 -22.18 23.18 -31.06
N ASN A 43 -21.35 23.50 -32.06
CA ASN A 43 -19.92 23.71 -31.87
C ASN A 43 -19.64 24.99 -31.07
N ILE A 44 -20.37 26.08 -31.35
CA ILE A 44 -20.27 27.34 -30.59
C ILE A 44 -20.69 27.11 -29.14
N HIS A 45 -21.83 26.44 -28.92
CA HIS A 45 -22.30 26.13 -27.57
C HIS A 45 -21.27 25.30 -26.79
N VAL A 46 -20.70 24.24 -27.39
CA VAL A 46 -19.63 23.45 -26.74
C VAL A 46 -18.39 24.30 -26.47
N HIS A 47 -18.03 25.23 -27.35
CA HIS A 47 -16.89 26.10 -27.12
C HIS A 47 -17.12 27.04 -25.92
N GLU A 48 -18.35 27.49 -25.69
CA GLU A 48 -18.71 28.40 -24.59
C GLU A 48 -18.94 27.66 -23.26
N THR A 49 -19.64 26.53 -23.28
CA THR A 49 -20.07 25.81 -22.06
C THR A 49 -19.25 24.56 -21.77
N SER A 50 -18.52 24.02 -22.76
CA SER A 50 -17.88 22.70 -22.71
C SER A 50 -18.84 21.52 -22.50
N VAL A 51 -20.14 21.70 -22.71
CA VAL A 51 -21.17 20.66 -22.48
C VAL A 51 -21.78 20.15 -23.79
N ARG A 52 -22.07 18.84 -23.82
CA ARG A 52 -22.83 18.17 -24.89
C ARG A 52 -24.01 17.40 -24.30
N TRP A 53 -25.08 17.24 -25.07
CA TRP A 53 -26.18 16.36 -24.69
C TRP A 53 -25.74 14.90 -24.58
N SER A 54 -26.28 14.22 -23.59
CA SER A 54 -26.26 12.77 -23.41
C SER A 54 -27.62 12.33 -22.90
N GLU A 55 -28.10 11.18 -23.35
CA GLU A 55 -29.35 10.59 -22.83
C GLU A 55 -29.31 10.37 -21.31
N MET A 56 -28.11 10.27 -20.72
CA MET A 56 -27.94 10.17 -19.28
C MET A 56 -28.52 11.36 -18.51
N TYR A 57 -28.58 12.57 -19.09
CA TYR A 57 -29.14 13.75 -18.43
C TYR A 57 -30.67 13.67 -18.23
N ARG A 58 -31.35 12.71 -18.85
CA ARG A 58 -32.75 12.40 -18.52
C ARG A 58 -32.91 11.78 -17.14
N LEU A 59 -31.86 11.15 -16.61
CA LEU A 59 -31.85 10.55 -15.29
C LEU A 59 -31.62 11.67 -14.27
N THR A 60 -32.64 12.00 -13.49
CA THR A 60 -32.58 13.11 -12.52
C THR A 60 -31.50 12.94 -11.46
N TYR A 61 -31.11 11.70 -11.17
CA TYR A 61 -30.04 11.36 -10.23
C TYR A 61 -28.64 11.38 -10.86
N PHE A 62 -28.52 11.51 -12.18
CA PHE A 62 -27.22 11.50 -12.84
C PHE A 62 -26.53 12.86 -12.66
N ASP A 63 -25.37 12.82 -12.01
CA ASP A 63 -24.50 13.95 -11.79
C ASP A 63 -23.21 13.76 -12.59
N SER A 64 -23.09 14.41 -13.75
CA SER A 64 -21.90 14.32 -14.60
C SER A 64 -20.65 14.97 -14.00
N VAL A 65 -20.81 15.84 -13.01
CA VAL A 65 -19.68 16.52 -12.34
C VAL A 65 -19.02 15.57 -11.35
N ARG A 66 -19.84 14.81 -10.60
CA ARG A 66 -19.34 13.88 -9.59
C ARG A 66 -19.19 12.44 -10.09
N PHE A 67 -19.95 12.02 -11.11
CA PHE A 67 -19.95 10.63 -11.56
C PHE A 67 -18.87 10.30 -12.59
N LEU A 68 -17.96 11.23 -12.86
CA LEU A 68 -16.78 10.99 -13.68
C LEU A 68 -15.61 10.53 -12.80
N ILE A 69 -15.43 9.22 -12.68
CA ILE A 69 -14.35 8.63 -11.90
C ILE A 69 -13.03 8.71 -12.68
N ILE A 70 -12.00 9.21 -12.03
CA ILE A 70 -10.64 9.21 -12.56
C ILE A 70 -9.94 7.95 -12.07
N ASP A 71 -9.65 7.02 -12.98
CA ASP A 71 -8.94 5.81 -12.63
C ASP A 71 -7.50 6.14 -12.15
N PRO A 72 -7.13 5.81 -10.89
CA PRO A 72 -5.82 6.13 -10.36
C PRO A 72 -4.72 5.28 -10.99
N MET A 73 -5.03 4.09 -11.50
CA MET A 73 -4.05 3.23 -12.14
C MET A 73 -3.49 3.89 -13.40
N HIS A 74 -4.36 4.33 -14.30
CA HIS A 74 -3.99 5.03 -15.52
C HIS A 74 -3.51 6.46 -15.26
N CYS A 75 -4.13 7.19 -14.32
CA CYS A 75 -3.77 8.58 -14.06
C CYS A 75 -2.44 8.70 -13.31
N LEU A 76 -2.29 8.08 -12.13
CA LEU A 76 -1.10 8.24 -11.29
C LEU A 76 0.07 7.42 -11.82
N PHE A 77 -0.11 6.13 -12.11
CA PHE A 77 1.03 5.24 -12.37
C PHE A 77 1.38 5.17 -13.86
N LEU A 78 0.44 4.79 -14.73
CA LEU A 78 0.76 4.73 -16.17
C LEU A 78 0.91 6.13 -16.79
N GLY A 79 0.20 7.10 -16.24
CA GLY A 79 0.19 8.50 -16.63
C GLY A 79 1.35 9.26 -15.99
N ILE A 80 1.15 9.77 -14.77
CA ILE A 80 2.06 10.72 -14.13
C ILE A 80 3.43 10.11 -13.82
N ALA A 81 3.51 8.93 -13.21
CA ALA A 81 4.79 8.33 -12.82
C ALA A 81 5.70 8.12 -14.04
N LYS A 82 5.15 7.46 -15.07
CA LYS A 82 5.85 7.29 -16.36
C LYS A 82 6.20 8.64 -16.98
N TRP A 83 5.27 9.60 -16.96
CA TRP A 83 5.47 10.90 -17.57
C TRP A 83 6.60 11.69 -16.88
N ILE A 84 6.66 11.72 -15.53
CA ILE A 84 7.75 12.36 -14.78
C ILE A 84 9.10 11.75 -15.19
N VAL A 85 9.22 10.42 -15.13
CA VAL A 85 10.49 9.75 -15.41
C VAL A 85 10.93 9.94 -16.86
N ILE A 86 10.04 9.71 -17.83
CA ILE A 86 10.41 9.76 -19.24
C ILE A 86 10.50 11.21 -19.74
N ARG A 87 9.45 12.02 -19.54
CA ARG A 87 9.31 13.35 -20.16
C ARG A 87 10.07 14.45 -19.42
N LEU A 88 10.19 14.35 -18.10
CA LEU A 88 10.94 15.32 -17.32
C LEU A 88 12.38 14.88 -17.11
N TRP A 89 12.62 13.66 -16.64
CA TRP A 89 13.98 13.32 -16.25
C TRP A 89 14.87 12.85 -17.40
N ILE A 90 14.39 11.95 -18.26
CA ILE A 90 15.20 11.43 -19.37
C ILE A 90 15.25 12.43 -20.52
N GLU A 91 14.10 12.87 -21.04
CA GLU A 91 14.05 13.74 -22.22
C GLU A 91 14.62 15.15 -21.99
N GLN A 92 14.59 15.66 -20.75
CA GLN A 92 15.26 16.94 -20.42
C GLN A 92 16.71 16.75 -19.98
N GLY A 93 17.26 15.52 -20.06
CA GLY A 93 18.65 15.23 -19.74
C GLY A 93 19.01 15.36 -18.26
N ARG A 94 18.03 15.26 -17.35
CA ARG A 94 18.29 15.21 -15.89
C ARG A 94 18.91 13.88 -15.48
N LEU A 95 18.52 12.80 -16.15
CA LEU A 95 19.10 11.47 -15.98
C LEU A 95 19.72 11.01 -17.31
N THR A 96 20.98 10.60 -17.24
CA THR A 96 21.72 10.05 -18.37
C THR A 96 21.59 8.53 -18.42
N GLN A 97 22.03 7.91 -19.53
CA GLN A 97 22.09 6.45 -19.63
C GLN A 97 22.98 5.80 -18.55
N ASN A 98 24.02 6.51 -18.09
CA ASN A 98 24.87 6.01 -17.00
C ASN A 98 24.12 6.02 -15.66
N ASP A 99 23.31 7.05 -15.42
CA ASP A 99 22.46 7.12 -14.22
C ASP A 99 21.44 5.98 -14.21
N LEU A 100 20.84 5.64 -15.34
CA LEU A 100 19.93 4.49 -15.46
C LEU A 100 20.62 3.16 -15.12
N LYS A 101 21.89 2.98 -15.49
CA LYS A 101 22.69 1.79 -15.11
C LYS A 101 22.95 1.75 -13.59
N ILE A 102 23.25 2.91 -12.99
CA ILE A 102 23.41 3.02 -11.53
C ILE A 102 22.10 2.65 -10.84
N MET A 103 20.97 3.18 -11.31
CA MET A 103 19.63 2.88 -10.81
C MET A 103 19.32 1.37 -10.92
N GLN A 104 19.58 0.75 -12.07
CA GLN A 104 19.38 -0.68 -12.28
C GLN A 104 20.22 -1.53 -11.29
N ASN A 105 21.47 -1.15 -11.04
CA ASN A 105 22.34 -1.85 -10.09
C ASN A 105 21.86 -1.68 -8.65
N ARG A 106 21.43 -0.47 -8.25
CA ARG A 106 20.85 -0.22 -6.92
C ARG A 106 19.55 -0.99 -6.72
N ALA A 107 18.67 -1.04 -7.72
CA ALA A 107 17.43 -1.79 -7.66
C ALA A 107 17.65 -3.30 -7.43
N LYS A 108 18.72 -3.87 -8.00
CA LYS A 108 19.08 -5.30 -7.79
C LYS A 108 19.50 -5.61 -6.35
N LEU A 109 19.95 -4.62 -5.58
CA LEU A 109 20.36 -4.80 -4.18
C LEU A 109 19.18 -4.74 -3.20
N ILE A 110 18.01 -4.31 -3.64
CA ILE A 110 16.82 -4.18 -2.80
C ILE A 110 16.07 -5.52 -2.80
N GLU A 111 15.85 -6.06 -1.61
CA GLU A 111 15.13 -7.32 -1.44
C GLU A 111 13.66 -7.07 -1.10
N VAL A 112 12.77 -7.27 -2.08
CA VAL A 112 11.32 -7.17 -1.86
C VAL A 112 10.67 -8.52 -1.54
N PRO A 113 9.64 -8.54 -0.66
CA PRO A 113 8.72 -9.66 -0.50
C PRO A 113 8.12 -10.13 -1.84
N ALA A 114 7.86 -11.43 -1.95
CA ALA A 114 7.39 -12.06 -3.20
C ALA A 114 6.00 -11.58 -3.65
N ASP A 115 5.19 -11.08 -2.71
CA ASP A 115 3.84 -10.59 -2.94
C ASP A 115 3.78 -9.15 -3.46
N ILE A 116 4.87 -8.37 -3.42
CA ILE A 116 4.91 -7.00 -3.96
C ILE A 116 4.98 -7.00 -5.50
N GLY A 117 5.35 -8.13 -6.11
CA GLY A 117 5.44 -8.28 -7.57
C GLY A 117 6.87 -8.34 -8.09
N ARG A 118 7.03 -8.23 -9.42
CA ARG A 118 8.34 -8.40 -10.08
C ARG A 118 9.20 -7.15 -9.93
N ILE A 119 10.44 -7.34 -9.50
CA ILE A 119 11.48 -6.30 -9.41
C ILE A 119 11.63 -5.59 -10.77
N PRO A 120 11.79 -4.26 -10.80
CA PRO A 120 12.05 -3.50 -12.02
C PRO A 120 13.41 -3.87 -12.63
N TYR A 121 13.43 -4.83 -13.57
CA TYR A 121 14.66 -5.31 -14.21
C TYR A 121 15.06 -4.58 -15.50
N LYS A 122 14.22 -3.70 -16.03
CA LYS A 122 14.38 -3.06 -17.35
C LYS A 122 14.55 -1.53 -17.27
N ILE A 123 15.24 -1.04 -16.24
CA ILE A 123 15.44 0.40 -16.04
C ILE A 123 16.38 0.97 -17.09
N ASP A 124 17.50 0.29 -17.37
CA ASP A 124 18.56 0.72 -18.30
C ASP A 124 18.38 0.23 -19.75
N THR A 125 17.24 -0.40 -20.05
CA THR A 125 16.99 -1.04 -21.35
C THR A 125 16.38 -0.05 -22.35
N GLY A 126 16.95 0.04 -23.56
CA GLY A 126 16.49 0.93 -24.61
C GLY A 126 16.65 2.41 -24.21
N GLU A 127 15.60 3.20 -24.40
CA GLU A 127 15.51 4.61 -23.96
C GLU A 127 15.23 4.75 -22.45
N GLY A 128 15.20 3.64 -21.71
CA GLY A 128 14.91 3.59 -20.27
C GLY A 128 13.50 3.09 -19.97
N PHE A 129 13.37 2.27 -18.93
CA PHE A 129 12.08 1.74 -18.43
C PHE A 129 11.21 1.04 -19.50
N SER A 130 11.84 0.43 -20.50
CA SER A 130 11.15 -0.16 -21.65
C SER A 130 10.24 -1.33 -21.24
N GLY A 131 8.96 -1.24 -21.61
CA GLY A 131 7.96 -2.29 -21.37
C GLY A 131 7.52 -2.44 -19.92
N PHE A 132 7.68 -1.41 -19.09
CA PHE A 132 7.10 -1.40 -17.75
C PHE A 132 5.57 -1.45 -17.81
N THR A 133 4.98 -2.41 -17.08
CA THR A 133 3.55 -2.45 -16.84
C THR A 133 3.14 -1.43 -15.78
N THR A 134 1.85 -1.15 -15.64
CA THR A 134 1.35 -0.19 -14.66
C THR A 134 1.67 -0.60 -13.21
N ASP A 135 1.59 -1.90 -12.90
CA ASP A 135 1.95 -2.43 -11.57
C ASP A 135 3.45 -2.27 -11.27
N GLN A 136 4.30 -2.36 -12.31
CA GLN A 136 5.74 -2.07 -12.18
C GLN A 136 6.01 -0.58 -11.94
N TRP A 137 5.26 0.33 -12.58
CA TRP A 137 5.34 1.76 -12.31
C TRP A 137 4.91 2.10 -10.88
N LYS A 138 3.81 1.51 -10.41
CA LYS A 138 3.37 1.64 -9.01
C LYS A 138 4.46 1.16 -8.05
N THR A 139 4.96 -0.06 -8.24
CA THR A 139 6.02 -0.63 -7.41
C THR A 139 7.29 0.23 -7.44
N PHE A 140 7.67 0.71 -8.63
CA PHE A 140 8.81 1.60 -8.79
C PHE A 140 8.65 2.88 -7.97
N ILE A 141 7.53 3.60 -8.08
CA ILE A 141 7.31 4.84 -7.34
C ILE A 141 7.28 4.63 -5.84
N LEU A 142 6.56 3.61 -5.36
CA LEU A 142 6.34 3.42 -3.93
C LEU A 142 7.60 2.89 -3.19
N VAL A 143 8.43 2.08 -3.87
CA VAL A 143 9.53 1.35 -3.21
C VAL A 143 10.92 1.79 -3.69
N TYR A 144 11.07 2.01 -4.99
CA TYR A 144 12.40 2.14 -5.61
C TYR A 144 12.80 3.57 -5.91
N ALA A 145 11.88 4.42 -6.37
CA ALA A 145 12.19 5.69 -6.99
C ALA A 145 13.09 6.54 -6.08
N THR A 146 12.63 6.83 -4.86
CA THR A 146 13.40 7.64 -3.92
C THR A 146 14.72 6.98 -3.52
N THR A 147 14.77 5.67 -3.26
CA THR A 147 16.03 5.02 -2.82
C THR A 147 17.10 4.99 -3.91
N ILE A 148 16.72 4.84 -5.18
CA ILE A 148 17.70 4.62 -6.26
C ILE A 148 18.04 5.89 -7.04
N THR A 149 17.21 6.94 -6.97
CA THR A 149 17.40 8.18 -7.76
C THR A 149 17.73 9.43 -6.95
N TRP A 150 17.62 9.42 -5.62
CA TRP A 150 17.69 10.65 -4.81
C TRP A 150 18.90 11.52 -5.11
N ASP A 151 20.11 10.98 -4.99
CA ASP A 151 21.38 11.66 -5.21
C ASP A 151 21.67 11.99 -6.69
N LEU A 152 20.97 11.33 -7.63
CA LEU A 152 21.09 11.57 -9.07
C LEU A 152 20.25 12.75 -9.55
N LEU A 153 19.24 13.15 -8.76
CA LEU A 153 18.35 14.26 -9.09
C LEU A 153 18.80 15.57 -8.42
N GLN A 154 18.46 16.70 -9.05
CA GLN A 154 18.62 18.03 -8.45
C GLN A 154 17.53 18.28 -7.40
N GLU A 155 17.76 19.26 -6.52
CA GLU A 155 16.86 19.58 -5.40
C GLU A 155 15.40 19.79 -5.83
N SER A 156 15.19 20.50 -6.94
CA SER A 156 13.86 20.75 -7.51
C SER A 156 13.14 19.46 -7.93
N ASP A 157 13.86 18.50 -8.49
CA ASP A 157 13.32 17.21 -8.94
C ASP A 157 13.11 16.24 -7.78
N ARG A 158 13.97 16.30 -6.76
CA ARG A 158 13.76 15.61 -5.47
C ARG A 158 12.46 16.07 -4.82
N ALA A 159 12.19 17.38 -4.86
CA ALA A 159 10.97 17.96 -4.33
C ALA A 159 9.71 17.45 -5.06
N ILE A 160 9.75 17.39 -6.39
CA ILE A 160 8.67 16.81 -7.21
C ILE A 160 8.46 15.34 -6.84
N LEU A 161 9.55 14.56 -6.79
CA LEU A 161 9.49 13.14 -6.48
C LEU A 161 8.90 12.86 -5.10
N ALA A 162 9.41 13.48 -4.04
CA ALA A 162 8.96 13.12 -2.70
C ALA A 162 7.54 13.60 -2.40
N ASN A 163 7.07 14.73 -2.98
CA ASN A 163 5.64 15.09 -2.93
C ASN A 163 4.78 14.04 -3.63
N PHE A 164 5.18 13.58 -4.83
CA PHE A 164 4.43 12.57 -5.56
C PHE A 164 4.39 11.22 -4.83
N VAL A 165 5.54 10.74 -4.34
CA VAL A 165 5.66 9.48 -3.61
C VAL A 165 4.86 9.53 -2.31
N ARG A 166 4.91 10.64 -1.57
CA ARG A 166 4.12 10.82 -0.34
C ARG A 166 2.62 10.76 -0.62
N ALA A 167 2.15 11.48 -1.64
CA ALA A 167 0.76 11.43 -2.06
C ALA A 167 0.34 10.00 -2.46
N CYS A 168 1.14 9.33 -3.29
CA CYS A 168 0.86 7.96 -3.71
C CYS A 168 0.84 6.98 -2.53
N ASN A 169 1.76 7.09 -1.56
CA ASN A 169 1.79 6.24 -0.37
C ASN A 169 0.51 6.36 0.46
N ILE A 170 -0.03 7.57 0.62
CA ILE A 170 -1.30 7.78 1.32
C ILE A 170 -2.46 7.21 0.51
N LEU A 171 -2.51 7.52 -0.80
CA LEU A 171 -3.63 7.20 -1.67
C LEU A 171 -3.80 5.71 -1.95
N VAL A 172 -2.72 4.91 -1.89
CA VAL A 172 -2.79 3.45 -2.09
C VAL A 172 -3.14 2.67 -0.82
N CYS A 173 -3.26 3.33 0.33
CA CYS A 173 -3.67 2.68 1.57
C CYS A 173 -5.11 2.14 1.47
N ARG A 174 -5.38 1.00 2.12
CA ARG A 174 -6.73 0.43 2.23
C ARG A 174 -7.68 1.27 3.06
N THR A 175 -7.14 2.06 3.96
CA THR A 175 -7.91 2.96 4.81
C THR A 175 -7.20 4.29 4.81
N ILE A 176 -7.93 5.33 4.44
CA ILE A 176 -7.41 6.68 4.30
C ILE A 176 -8.29 7.58 5.17
N SER A 177 -7.67 8.33 6.08
CA SER A 177 -8.38 9.35 6.85
C SER A 177 -8.68 10.56 5.96
N LYS A 178 -9.65 11.39 6.35
CA LYS A 178 -9.92 12.65 5.65
C LYS A 178 -8.70 13.57 5.66
N ASP A 179 -8.02 13.68 6.81
CA ASP A 179 -6.78 14.45 6.93
C ASP A 179 -5.68 13.90 6.00
N GLY A 180 -5.60 12.58 5.84
CA GLY A 180 -4.69 11.94 4.89
C GLY A 180 -5.02 12.30 3.44
N LEU A 181 -6.31 12.32 3.06
CA LEU A 181 -6.73 12.77 1.73
C LEU A 181 -6.40 14.24 1.49
N GLU A 182 -6.59 15.10 2.49
CA GLU A 182 -6.20 16.51 2.40
C GLU A 182 -4.69 16.68 2.23
N GLU A 183 -3.88 15.91 2.97
CA GLU A 183 -2.43 15.89 2.80
C GLU A 183 -2.06 15.44 1.38
N ALA A 184 -2.63 14.33 0.90
CA ALA A 184 -2.38 13.82 -0.43
C ALA A 184 -2.72 14.85 -1.52
N HIS A 185 -3.87 15.54 -1.40
CA HIS A 185 -4.24 16.62 -2.32
C HIS A 185 -3.23 17.77 -2.29
N LYS A 186 -2.83 18.25 -1.11
CA LYS A 186 -1.82 19.32 -0.96
C LYS A 186 -0.48 18.93 -1.58
N ARG A 187 -0.04 17.68 -1.40
CA ARG A 187 1.20 17.13 -1.97
C ARG A 187 1.13 17.04 -3.50
N LEU A 188 0.01 16.55 -4.06
CA LEU A 188 -0.20 16.54 -5.51
C LEU A 188 -0.20 17.96 -6.11
N LEU A 189 -0.91 18.89 -5.47
CA LEU A 189 -0.93 20.29 -5.92
C LEU A 189 0.46 20.92 -5.88
N THR A 190 1.23 20.68 -4.81
CA THR A 190 2.61 21.16 -4.67
C THR A 190 3.50 20.58 -5.77
N MET A 191 3.39 19.27 -6.04
CA MET A 191 4.11 18.62 -7.13
C MET A 191 3.80 19.29 -8.47
N VAL A 192 2.53 19.51 -8.81
CA VAL A 192 2.13 20.10 -10.10
C VAL A 192 2.64 21.54 -10.23
N LYS A 193 2.56 22.35 -9.16
CA LYS A 193 3.13 23.71 -9.13
C LYS A 193 4.65 23.72 -9.33
N LEU A 194 5.37 22.77 -8.72
CA LEU A 194 6.82 22.63 -8.91
C LEU A 194 7.15 22.26 -10.36
N ILE A 195 6.36 21.37 -10.98
CA ILE A 195 6.55 21.01 -12.39
C ILE A 195 6.35 22.25 -13.28
N GLU A 196 5.25 22.99 -13.10
CA GLU A 196 4.98 24.20 -13.89
C GLU A 196 6.12 25.22 -13.75
N LYS A 197 6.55 25.47 -12.51
CA LYS A 197 7.62 26.44 -12.23
C LYS A 197 8.96 26.05 -12.85
N ASN A 198 9.32 24.77 -12.80
CA ASN A 198 10.66 24.31 -13.19
C ASN A 198 10.77 23.93 -14.67
N TYR A 199 9.66 23.53 -15.28
CA TYR A 199 9.62 22.97 -16.63
C TYR A 199 8.69 23.70 -17.59
N GLY A 200 7.93 24.69 -17.11
CA GLY A 200 7.00 25.48 -17.90
C GLY A 200 5.57 24.91 -17.98
N PRO A 201 4.57 25.76 -18.26
CA PRO A 201 3.16 25.36 -18.37
C PRO A 201 2.89 24.36 -19.49
N GLU A 202 3.71 24.35 -20.55
CA GLU A 202 3.62 23.42 -21.68
C GLU A 202 3.90 21.96 -21.29
N LYS A 203 4.51 21.75 -20.13
CA LYS A 203 4.73 20.41 -19.56
C LYS A 203 3.58 19.98 -18.66
N ILE A 204 2.53 20.77 -18.47
CA ILE A 204 1.36 20.31 -17.73
C ILE A 204 0.48 19.46 -18.63
N SER A 205 0.56 18.14 -18.41
CA SER A 205 -0.29 17.16 -19.09
C SER A 205 -1.70 17.10 -18.51
N PRO A 206 -2.71 16.61 -19.26
CA PRO A 206 -4.05 16.40 -18.74
C PRO A 206 -4.09 15.56 -17.46
N ASN A 207 -3.22 14.53 -17.35
CA ASN A 207 -3.17 13.68 -16.16
C ASN A 207 -2.72 14.45 -14.90
N LEU A 208 -1.81 15.42 -15.04
CA LEU A 208 -1.39 16.27 -13.91
C LEU A 208 -2.51 17.17 -13.40
N HIS A 209 -3.42 17.59 -14.29
CA HIS A 209 -4.63 18.28 -13.87
C HIS A 209 -5.62 17.29 -13.22
N LEU A 210 -5.90 16.17 -13.89
CA LEU A 210 -6.85 15.16 -13.41
C LEU A 210 -6.49 14.59 -12.03
N CYS A 211 -5.20 14.46 -11.69
CA CYS A 211 -4.84 13.92 -10.39
C CYS A 211 -5.30 14.78 -9.20
N LEU A 212 -5.53 16.08 -9.40
CA LEU A 212 -6.05 16.97 -8.36
C LEU A 212 -7.48 16.59 -7.93
N HIS A 213 -8.24 15.94 -8.80
CA HIS A 213 -9.59 15.46 -8.53
C HIS A 213 -9.64 14.06 -7.89
N ILE A 214 -8.54 13.30 -7.87
CA ILE A 214 -8.52 11.92 -7.33
C ILE A 214 -8.97 11.87 -5.86
N CYS A 215 -8.63 12.88 -5.06
CA CYS A 215 -9.05 12.94 -3.66
C CYS A 215 -10.57 13.15 -3.53
N HIS A 216 -11.21 13.88 -4.46
CA HIS A 216 -12.67 13.99 -4.51
C HIS A 216 -13.31 12.66 -4.92
N CYS A 217 -12.75 11.96 -5.92
CA CYS A 217 -13.19 10.61 -6.26
C CYS A 217 -13.08 9.65 -5.05
N ALA A 218 -12.04 9.79 -4.23
CA ALA A 218 -11.89 8.97 -3.04
C ALA A 218 -12.94 9.25 -1.94
N LEU A 219 -13.40 10.51 -1.83
CA LEU A 219 -14.50 10.88 -0.93
C LEU A 219 -15.84 10.31 -1.41
N ASP A 220 -16.06 10.26 -2.72
CA ASP A 220 -17.33 9.84 -3.32
C ASP A 220 -17.45 8.31 -3.44
N TYR A 221 -16.35 7.63 -3.79
CA TYR A 221 -16.32 6.20 -4.13
C TYR A 221 -15.56 5.33 -3.11
N GLY A 222 -15.02 5.95 -2.06
CA GLY A 222 -14.17 5.28 -1.09
C GLY A 222 -12.72 5.17 -1.53
N PRO A 223 -11.89 4.36 -0.85
CA PRO A 223 -10.46 4.28 -1.13
C PRO A 223 -10.17 3.83 -2.58
N LEU A 224 -9.04 4.28 -3.14
CA LEU A 224 -8.69 4.07 -4.55
C LEU A 224 -8.71 2.61 -5.00
N TYR A 225 -8.37 1.68 -4.10
CA TYR A 225 -8.37 0.25 -4.43
C TYR A 225 -9.77 -0.29 -4.77
N ALA A 226 -10.84 0.41 -4.35
CA ALA A 226 -12.21 0.02 -4.64
C ALA A 226 -12.60 0.25 -6.11
N PHE A 227 -11.97 1.24 -6.77
CA PHE A 227 -12.35 1.66 -8.13
C PHE A 227 -11.20 1.69 -9.14
N TRP A 228 -9.97 1.35 -8.74
CA TRP A 228 -8.84 1.26 -9.68
C TRP A 228 -9.02 0.13 -10.71
N CYS A 229 -8.52 0.33 -11.93
CA CYS A 229 -8.78 -0.60 -13.03
C CYS A 229 -7.87 -1.85 -13.07
N TYR A 230 -7.05 -2.13 -12.05
CA TYR A 230 -6.18 -3.32 -12.04
C TYR A 230 -6.97 -4.63 -12.17
N SER A 231 -8.08 -4.76 -11.44
CA SER A 231 -8.97 -5.92 -11.51
C SER A 231 -9.63 -6.02 -12.88
N TYR A 232 -10.07 -4.90 -13.43
CA TYR A 232 -10.70 -4.82 -14.74
C TYR A 232 -9.76 -5.24 -15.88
N GLU A 233 -8.53 -4.71 -15.90
CA GLU A 233 -7.51 -5.09 -16.89
C GLU A 233 -7.13 -6.57 -16.79
N ARG A 234 -7.11 -7.12 -15.58
CA ARG A 234 -6.93 -8.56 -15.40
C ARG A 234 -8.07 -9.35 -16.00
N MET A 235 -9.32 -8.94 -15.75
CA MET A 235 -10.49 -9.59 -16.35
C MET A 235 -10.45 -9.52 -17.87
N ASN A 236 -10.05 -8.38 -18.44
CA ASN A 236 -9.81 -8.24 -19.88
C ASN A 236 -8.72 -9.21 -20.38
N GLY A 237 -7.62 -9.34 -19.64
CA GLY A 237 -6.55 -10.29 -19.96
C GLY A 237 -7.00 -11.76 -19.91
N LEU A 238 -7.81 -12.12 -18.91
CA LEU A 238 -8.42 -13.46 -18.82
C LEU A 238 -9.38 -13.70 -19.99
N LEU A 239 -10.25 -12.72 -20.30
CA LEU A 239 -11.15 -12.80 -21.43
C LEU A 239 -10.40 -12.94 -22.76
N GLY A 240 -9.32 -12.19 -22.95
CA GLY A 240 -8.46 -12.26 -24.13
C GLY A 240 -7.65 -13.56 -24.25
N SER A 241 -7.46 -14.30 -23.15
CA SER A 241 -6.75 -15.59 -23.15
C SER A 241 -7.59 -16.76 -23.66
N TYR A 242 -8.92 -16.59 -23.72
CA TYR A 242 -9.79 -17.64 -24.27
C TYR A 242 -9.54 -17.80 -25.76
N HIS A 243 -9.31 -19.05 -26.16
CA HIS A 243 -9.14 -19.40 -27.56
C HIS A 243 -10.45 -19.15 -28.31
N THR A 244 -10.48 -18.13 -29.15
CA THR A 244 -11.66 -17.85 -29.98
C THR A 244 -11.43 -18.25 -31.43
N SER A 245 -12.47 -18.74 -32.10
CA SER A 245 -12.39 -19.08 -33.54
C SER A 245 -12.35 -17.86 -34.47
N ASN A 246 -12.24 -16.64 -33.92
CA ASN A 246 -12.34 -15.34 -34.61
C ASN A 246 -13.64 -15.16 -35.43
N ARG A 247 -14.70 -15.94 -35.16
CA ARG A 247 -15.97 -15.88 -35.90
C ARG A 247 -17.17 -15.43 -35.06
N LYS A 248 -17.38 -16.00 -33.88
CA LYS A 248 -18.45 -15.62 -32.94
C LYS A 248 -17.99 -15.84 -31.50
N ILE A 249 -17.76 -14.75 -30.77
CA ILE A 249 -17.20 -14.78 -29.41
C ILE A 249 -18.29 -15.16 -28.39
N GLU A 250 -19.53 -14.76 -28.63
CA GLU A 250 -20.64 -14.89 -27.68
C GLU A 250 -20.97 -16.37 -27.35
N PRO A 251 -21.10 -17.29 -28.32
CA PRO A 251 -21.38 -18.69 -28.01
C PRO A 251 -20.21 -19.41 -27.32
N GLU A 252 -18.97 -18.99 -27.57
CA GLU A 252 -17.76 -19.59 -26.99
C GLU A 252 -17.61 -19.16 -25.52
N LEU A 253 -17.88 -17.89 -25.21
CA LEU A 253 -17.98 -17.41 -23.83
C LEU A 253 -19.10 -18.11 -23.07
N LEU A 254 -20.29 -18.25 -23.66
CA LEU A 254 -21.41 -18.96 -23.04
C LEU A 254 -21.08 -20.43 -22.73
N LYS A 255 -20.41 -21.14 -23.65
CA LYS A 255 -19.92 -22.49 -23.39
C LYS A 255 -18.94 -22.53 -22.23
N THR A 256 -18.00 -21.59 -22.19
CA THR A 256 -17.01 -21.50 -21.10
C THR A 256 -17.67 -21.25 -19.75
N ILE A 257 -18.64 -20.33 -19.68
CA ILE A 257 -19.45 -20.08 -18.47
C ILE A 257 -20.19 -21.35 -18.07
N GLN A 258 -20.79 -22.06 -19.02
CA GLN A 258 -21.50 -23.32 -18.75
C GLN A 258 -20.55 -24.41 -18.23
N TYR A 259 -19.36 -24.56 -18.81
CA TYR A 259 -18.34 -25.48 -18.30
C TYR A 259 -17.87 -25.13 -16.89
N ASN A 260 -17.59 -23.86 -16.61
CA ASN A 260 -17.20 -23.41 -15.28
C ASN A 260 -18.34 -23.59 -14.26
N SER A 261 -19.59 -23.33 -14.63
CA SER A 261 -20.75 -23.57 -13.76
C SER A 261 -20.91 -25.05 -13.41
N LEU A 262 -20.73 -25.96 -14.38
CA LEU A 262 -20.72 -27.41 -14.13
C LEU A 262 -19.54 -27.82 -13.24
N PHE A 263 -18.39 -27.17 -13.41
CA PHE A 263 -17.21 -27.38 -12.57
C PHE A 263 -17.43 -26.90 -11.13
N ASP A 264 -18.05 -25.74 -10.94
CA ASP A 264 -18.39 -25.20 -9.61
C ASP A 264 -19.43 -26.08 -8.90
N GLN A 265 -20.44 -26.55 -9.63
CA GLN A 265 -21.38 -27.57 -9.13
C GLN A 265 -20.66 -28.87 -8.75
N SER A 266 -19.66 -29.30 -9.51
CA SER A 266 -18.87 -30.48 -9.16
C SER A 266 -17.95 -30.22 -7.95
N SER A 267 -17.46 -28.98 -7.83
CA SER A 267 -16.60 -28.53 -6.73
C SER A 267 -17.33 -28.47 -5.39
N SER A 268 -18.62 -28.12 -5.38
CA SER A 268 -19.44 -28.16 -4.16
C SER A 268 -19.66 -29.58 -3.64
N HIS A 269 -19.60 -30.60 -4.50
CA HIS A 269 -19.67 -32.02 -4.13
C HIS A 269 -18.30 -32.64 -3.83
N ALA A 270 -17.20 -31.89 -4.02
CA ALA A 270 -15.85 -32.41 -3.89
C ALA A 270 -15.41 -32.71 -2.45
N GLN A 271 -16.08 -32.12 -1.46
CA GLN A 271 -15.84 -32.43 -0.05
C GLN A 271 -16.18 -33.89 0.28
N GLU A 272 -17.04 -34.54 -0.51
CA GLU A 272 -17.48 -35.93 -0.31
C GLU A 272 -16.55 -36.96 -1.01
N HIS A 273 -15.67 -36.52 -1.92
CA HIS A 273 -14.84 -37.41 -2.73
C HIS A 273 -13.35 -37.00 -2.80
N GLN A 274 -12.51 -37.80 -2.14
CA GLN A 274 -11.05 -37.60 -2.00
C GLN A 274 -10.29 -37.44 -3.33
N HIS A 275 -10.70 -38.17 -4.37
CA HIS A 275 -10.10 -38.07 -5.72
C HIS A 275 -10.46 -36.76 -6.43
N LEU A 276 -11.69 -36.27 -6.24
CA LEU A 276 -12.14 -35.02 -6.85
C LEU A 276 -11.41 -33.82 -6.22
N SER A 277 -11.22 -33.86 -4.90
CA SER A 277 -10.43 -32.87 -4.14
C SER A 277 -8.97 -32.80 -4.64
N ALA A 278 -8.32 -33.95 -4.89
CA ALA A 278 -6.97 -33.99 -5.43
C ALA A 278 -6.89 -33.38 -6.85
N CYS A 279 -7.84 -33.70 -7.73
CA CYS A 279 -7.90 -33.15 -9.09
C CYS A 279 -8.19 -31.64 -9.11
N LEU A 280 -9.05 -31.16 -8.20
CA LEU A 280 -9.36 -29.73 -8.06
C LEU A 280 -8.14 -28.89 -7.74
N SER A 281 -7.21 -29.40 -6.92
CA SER A 281 -5.95 -28.73 -6.60
C SER A 281 -5.02 -28.52 -7.81
N LEU A 282 -5.21 -29.29 -8.89
CA LEU A 282 -4.44 -29.20 -10.14
C LEU A 282 -5.10 -28.26 -11.16
N ILE A 283 -6.41 -28.03 -11.04
CA ILE A 283 -7.22 -27.22 -11.97
C ILE A 283 -7.45 -25.81 -11.41
N THR A 284 -7.38 -25.64 -10.09
CA THR A 284 -7.55 -24.33 -9.44
C THR A 284 -6.51 -23.33 -9.98
N LEU A 285 -7.01 -22.18 -10.43
CA LEU A 285 -6.17 -21.06 -10.87
C LEU A 285 -5.19 -20.68 -9.75
N LYS A 286 -3.89 -20.62 -10.09
CA LYS A 286 -2.86 -20.19 -9.14
C LYS A 286 -3.19 -18.82 -8.58
N GLU A 287 -3.04 -18.68 -7.26
CA GLU A 287 -3.11 -17.38 -6.58
C GLU A 287 -2.13 -16.40 -7.21
N THR A 288 -2.64 -15.22 -7.56
CA THR A 288 -1.86 -14.14 -8.15
C THR A 288 -1.25 -13.24 -7.09
N THR A 289 -0.10 -12.66 -7.38
CA THR A 289 0.67 -11.77 -6.50
C THR A 289 0.52 -10.30 -6.91
N GLY A 290 0.94 -9.37 -6.05
CA GLY A 290 0.92 -7.92 -6.33
C GLY A 290 -0.44 -7.27 -6.13
N SER A 291 -0.65 -6.12 -6.80
CA SER A 291 -1.95 -5.44 -6.86
C SER A 291 -3.06 -6.28 -7.52
N LEU A 292 -2.68 -7.44 -8.05
CA LEU A 292 -3.53 -8.42 -8.73
C LEU A 292 -4.01 -9.54 -7.80
N ALA A 293 -3.60 -9.60 -6.53
CA ALA A 293 -4.05 -10.64 -5.59
C ALA A 293 -5.57 -10.55 -5.34
N ILE A 294 -6.27 -11.70 -5.35
CA ILE A 294 -7.68 -11.77 -4.96
C ILE A 294 -7.75 -11.41 -3.47
N GLN A 295 -8.53 -10.38 -3.15
CA GLN A 295 -8.72 -9.95 -1.77
C GLN A 295 -9.85 -10.79 -1.15
N ASN A 296 -9.56 -11.42 -0.02
CA ASN A 296 -10.57 -12.17 0.73
C ASN A 296 -11.67 -11.24 1.26
N GLU A 297 -12.90 -11.73 1.26
CA GLU A 297 -14.06 -11.12 1.92
C GLU A 297 -13.85 -11.16 3.44
N PHE A 298 -13.39 -10.06 4.03
CA PHE A 298 -13.35 -9.87 5.48
C PHE A 298 -14.30 -8.75 5.88
N ASP A 299 -14.83 -8.83 7.10
CA ASP A 299 -15.62 -7.75 7.68
C ASP A 299 -14.75 -6.49 7.85
N GLY A 300 -15.14 -5.41 7.18
CA GLY A 300 -14.43 -4.14 7.24
C GLY A 300 -14.34 -3.54 8.64
N ILE A 301 -15.30 -3.89 9.53
CA ILE A 301 -15.36 -3.40 10.90
C ILE A 301 -14.22 -3.96 11.75
N ASP A 302 -13.95 -5.26 11.64
CA ASP A 302 -12.89 -5.93 12.40
C ASP A 302 -11.49 -5.41 12.02
N TYR A 303 -11.28 -5.08 10.74
CA TYR A 303 -10.03 -4.50 10.27
C TYR A 303 -9.82 -3.05 10.75
N GLN A 304 -10.88 -2.24 10.81
CA GLN A 304 -10.79 -0.89 11.38
C GLN A 304 -10.45 -0.94 12.88
N ASN A 305 -11.08 -1.85 13.62
CA ASN A 305 -10.78 -2.06 15.04
C ASN A 305 -9.34 -2.52 15.25
N PHE A 306 -8.84 -3.40 14.38
CA PHE A 306 -7.43 -3.79 14.42
C PHE A 306 -6.49 -2.60 14.19
N LEU A 307 -6.78 -1.77 13.19
CA LEU A 307 -5.96 -0.60 12.88
C LEU A 307 -5.99 0.45 14.00
N SER A 308 -7.13 0.68 14.66
CA SER A 308 -7.21 1.63 15.77
C SER A 308 -6.35 1.17 16.96
N MET A 309 -6.38 -0.13 17.30
CA MET A 309 -5.50 -0.72 18.31
C MET A 309 -4.02 -0.57 17.95
N SER A 310 -3.66 -0.78 16.68
CA SER A 310 -2.26 -0.66 16.22
C SER A 310 -1.68 0.76 16.35
N ARG A 311 -2.54 1.79 16.32
CA ARG A 311 -2.16 3.20 16.37
C ARG A 311 -2.19 3.81 17.78
N ASN A 312 -2.88 3.18 18.73
CA ASN A 312 -3.13 3.69 20.08
C ASN A 312 -2.54 2.78 21.16
N VAL A 313 -1.21 2.67 21.21
CA VAL A 313 -0.48 1.81 22.16
C VAL A 313 -0.70 2.18 23.64
N GLU A 314 -1.13 3.40 23.98
CA GLU A 314 -1.33 3.77 25.39
C GLU A 314 -2.74 3.50 25.93
N GLU A 315 -3.78 3.68 25.12
CA GLU A 315 -5.18 3.53 25.58
C GLU A 315 -5.78 2.17 25.20
N MET A 316 -5.23 1.51 24.18
CA MET A 316 -5.67 0.22 23.65
C MET A 316 -4.49 -0.65 23.23
N ALA A 317 -3.37 -0.65 23.96
CA ALA A 317 -2.35 -1.67 23.77
C ALA A 317 -3.01 -3.03 24.02
N GLY A 318 -3.30 -3.71 22.91
CA GLY A 318 -3.82 -5.05 23.00
C GLY A 318 -2.86 -5.86 23.85
N THR A 319 -3.33 -6.42 24.94
CA THR A 319 -2.55 -7.35 25.77
C THR A 319 -2.12 -8.58 24.97
N GLY A 320 -2.64 -8.73 23.74
CA GLY A 320 -2.51 -9.87 22.85
C GLY A 320 -3.71 -10.79 22.95
N PHE A 321 -4.65 -10.53 23.87
CA PHE A 321 -5.87 -11.33 24.07
C PHE A 321 -7.01 -10.92 23.14
N GLU A 322 -6.92 -9.75 22.53
CA GLU A 322 -7.98 -9.16 21.73
C GLU A 322 -8.16 -9.93 20.41
N SER A 323 -9.40 -10.01 19.93
CA SER A 323 -9.70 -10.59 18.62
C SER A 323 -8.97 -9.83 17.52
N PHE A 324 -8.53 -10.54 16.48
CA PHE A 324 -7.92 -9.94 15.30
C PHE A 324 -8.42 -10.64 14.02
N PRO A 325 -8.52 -9.91 12.89
CA PRO A 325 -9.03 -10.44 11.63
C PRO A 325 -7.93 -11.22 10.89
N GLY A 326 -7.51 -12.36 11.45
CA GLY A 326 -6.35 -13.09 10.96
C GLY A 326 -6.19 -14.49 11.51
N THR A 327 -5.16 -15.18 11.02
CA THR A 327 -4.80 -16.53 11.47
C THR A 327 -3.29 -16.76 11.45
N PHE A 328 -2.81 -17.69 12.27
CA PHE A 328 -1.43 -18.15 12.22
C PHE A 328 -1.23 -19.21 11.14
N LEU A 329 -0.10 -19.13 10.44
CA LEU A 329 0.23 -20.01 9.33
C LEU A 329 1.52 -20.79 9.59
N ASN A 330 1.64 -21.95 8.93
CA ASN A 330 2.81 -22.81 8.99
C ASN A 330 4.12 -22.10 8.58
N PRO A 331 5.30 -22.52 9.05
CA PRO A 331 5.55 -23.68 9.91
C PRO A 331 5.08 -23.44 11.36
N LYS A 332 4.51 -24.47 11.99
CA LYS A 332 4.08 -24.41 13.41
C LYS A 332 4.82 -25.45 14.25
N LYS A 333 5.12 -25.11 15.50
CA LYS A 333 5.59 -26.03 16.54
C LYS A 333 4.71 -25.87 17.77
N LEU A 334 4.06 -26.95 18.17
CA LEU A 334 3.15 -26.93 19.32
C LEU A 334 3.91 -27.34 20.59
N ASN A 335 3.51 -26.79 21.73
CA ASN A 335 4.07 -27.14 23.05
C ASN A 335 5.61 -27.07 23.11
N THR A 336 6.19 -25.98 22.60
CA THR A 336 7.65 -25.75 22.63
C THR A 336 8.03 -25.02 23.90
N ASP A 337 9.10 -25.46 24.56
CA ASP A 337 9.67 -24.73 25.70
C ASP A 337 10.45 -23.49 25.23
N LEU A 338 10.09 -22.33 25.76
CA LEU A 338 10.84 -21.09 25.55
C LEU A 338 12.21 -21.15 26.28
N PRO A 339 13.28 -20.61 25.68
CA PRO A 339 14.52 -20.35 26.39
C PRO A 339 14.27 -19.47 27.63
N ASN A 340 15.00 -19.74 28.72
CA ASN A 340 14.83 -19.01 29.99
C ASN A 340 14.93 -17.49 29.80
N GLU A 341 15.89 -17.02 28.99
CA GLU A 341 16.03 -15.59 28.67
C GLU A 341 14.74 -14.98 28.11
N ILE A 342 14.03 -15.68 27.22
CA ILE A 342 12.78 -15.19 26.61
C ILE A 342 11.61 -15.34 27.59
N LEU A 343 11.63 -16.38 28.42
CA LEU A 343 10.61 -16.59 29.45
C LEU A 343 10.63 -15.47 30.49
N ASP A 344 11.81 -15.02 30.90
CA ASP A 344 11.96 -13.90 31.84
C ASP A 344 11.39 -12.60 31.24
N LEU A 345 11.63 -12.34 29.95
CA LEU A 345 11.02 -11.21 29.24
C LEU A 345 9.50 -11.33 29.14
N LEU A 346 8.97 -12.55 29.00
CA LEU A 346 7.53 -12.80 28.93
C LEU A 346 6.85 -12.54 30.28
N VAL A 347 7.52 -12.89 31.37
CA VAL A 347 7.09 -12.54 32.74
C VAL A 347 7.06 -11.03 32.93
N GLU A 348 8.11 -10.33 32.49
CA GLU A 348 8.17 -8.87 32.56
C GLU A 348 7.08 -8.21 31.68
N TYR A 349 6.81 -8.78 30.50
CA TYR A 349 5.72 -8.32 29.63
C TYR A 349 4.37 -8.39 30.33
N TYR A 350 4.01 -9.53 30.92
CA TYR A 350 2.73 -9.69 31.59
C TYR A 350 2.60 -8.88 32.87
N SER A 351 3.68 -8.75 33.62
CA SER A 351 3.72 -7.89 34.82
C SER A 351 3.38 -6.45 34.47
N ASN A 352 3.89 -5.95 33.34
CA ASN A 352 3.57 -4.62 32.86
C ASN A 352 2.17 -4.53 32.22
N ALA A 353 1.75 -5.53 31.47
CA ALA A 353 0.47 -5.50 30.75
C ALA A 353 -0.75 -5.57 31.69
N TYR A 354 -0.61 -6.24 32.83
CA TYR A 354 -1.69 -6.44 33.80
C TYR A 354 -1.48 -5.72 35.14
N GLU A 355 -0.34 -5.06 35.34
CA GLU A 355 0.07 -4.42 36.61
C GLU A 355 -0.06 -5.40 37.80
N ARG A 356 0.34 -6.66 37.59
CA ARG A 356 0.28 -7.76 38.57
C ARG A 356 1.63 -8.46 38.70
N ASP A 357 1.81 -9.21 39.78
CA ASP A 357 3.03 -9.97 40.05
C ASP A 357 3.00 -11.31 39.28
N PHE A 358 3.84 -11.45 38.25
CA PHE A 358 4.03 -12.70 37.52
C PHE A 358 5.39 -13.29 37.82
N VAL A 359 5.47 -14.62 37.87
CA VAL A 359 6.72 -15.34 38.13
C VAL A 359 6.84 -16.57 37.24
N THR A 360 8.08 -16.98 36.98
CA THR A 360 8.33 -18.28 36.35
C THR A 360 7.89 -19.41 37.27
N LEU A 361 7.43 -20.53 36.70
CA LEU A 361 7.01 -21.70 37.49
C LEU A 361 8.12 -22.18 38.44
N SER A 362 9.39 -22.07 38.03
CA SER A 362 10.55 -22.45 38.84
C SER A 362 10.70 -21.61 40.12
N ASN A 363 10.22 -20.35 40.11
CA ASN A 363 10.40 -19.41 41.21
C ASN A 363 9.14 -19.22 42.07
N ILE A 364 8.06 -19.96 41.79
CA ILE A 364 6.78 -19.81 42.51
C ILE A 364 6.91 -20.05 44.02
N HIS A 365 7.86 -20.88 44.45
CA HIS A 365 8.11 -21.16 45.86
C HIS A 365 8.72 -20.00 46.64
N ILE A 366 9.27 -19.00 45.94
CA ILE A 366 9.93 -17.81 46.51
C ILE A 366 9.06 -16.55 46.32
N ALA A 367 7.98 -16.67 45.55
CA ALA A 367 7.12 -15.56 45.15
C ALA A 367 6.05 -15.21 46.20
N ASN A 368 5.43 -14.04 46.03
CA ASN A 368 4.30 -13.62 46.86
C ASN A 368 3.10 -14.57 46.69
N THR A 369 2.24 -14.66 47.71
CA THR A 369 1.06 -15.55 47.73
C THR A 369 0.08 -15.32 46.58
N ASN A 370 0.11 -14.13 45.96
CA ASN A 370 -0.76 -13.73 44.85
C ASN A 370 -0.06 -13.77 43.47
N ALA A 371 1.18 -14.28 43.39
CA ALA A 371 1.94 -14.29 42.15
C ALA A 371 1.37 -15.33 41.15
N ILE A 372 1.29 -14.94 39.88
CA ILE A 372 0.69 -15.77 38.82
C ILE A 372 1.82 -16.48 38.04
N PRO A 373 1.80 -17.84 37.95
CA PRO A 373 2.81 -18.57 37.20
C PRO A 373 2.68 -18.36 35.69
N VAL A 374 3.81 -18.09 35.03
CA VAL A 374 3.97 -18.12 33.58
C VAL A 374 4.59 -19.46 33.16
N LEU A 375 3.96 -20.15 32.23
CA LEU A 375 4.42 -21.45 31.72
C LEU A 375 5.46 -21.27 30.61
N SER A 376 6.44 -22.17 30.53
CA SER A 376 7.43 -22.17 29.45
C SER A 376 6.87 -22.59 28.09
N LYS A 377 5.72 -23.29 28.08
CA LYS A 377 5.17 -23.93 26.90
C LYS A 377 4.35 -22.96 26.06
N VAL A 378 4.77 -22.80 24.81
CA VAL A 378 4.09 -21.95 23.81
C VAL A 378 3.87 -22.70 22.49
N ASN A 379 2.89 -22.24 21.71
CA ASN A 379 2.72 -22.65 20.32
C ASN A 379 3.39 -21.62 19.42
N ILE A 380 4.43 -22.01 18.68
CA ILE A 380 5.22 -21.12 17.81
C ILE A 380 4.76 -21.25 16.36
N TYR A 381 4.66 -20.11 15.68
CA TYR A 381 4.26 -19.99 14.28
C TYR A 381 5.27 -19.18 13.47
N GLY A 382 5.49 -19.60 12.23
CA GLY A 382 6.43 -18.97 11.30
C GLY A 382 5.82 -17.86 10.45
N ARG A 383 4.49 -17.74 10.43
CA ARG A 383 3.78 -16.75 9.63
C ARG A 383 2.50 -16.31 10.32
N LEU A 384 2.11 -15.07 10.07
CA LEU A 384 0.88 -14.46 10.54
C LEU A 384 0.15 -13.88 9.33
N GLN A 385 -1.12 -14.18 9.17
CA GLN A 385 -1.97 -13.55 8.18
C GLN A 385 -2.92 -12.59 8.89
N ILE A 386 -2.93 -11.32 8.45
CA ILE A 386 -3.93 -10.33 8.87
C ILE A 386 -4.63 -9.87 7.61
N SER A 387 -5.94 -10.09 7.53
CA SER A 387 -6.71 -9.91 6.30
C SER A 387 -6.05 -10.67 5.13
N SER A 388 -5.77 -10.01 4.01
CA SER A 388 -5.06 -10.57 2.85
C SER A 388 -3.54 -10.37 2.90
N GLU A 389 -2.99 -9.79 3.97
CA GLU A 389 -1.54 -9.61 4.11
C GLU A 389 -0.91 -10.74 4.92
N VAL A 390 0.22 -11.25 4.42
CA VAL A 390 0.98 -12.31 5.08
C VAL A 390 2.32 -11.77 5.57
N PHE A 391 2.50 -11.82 6.88
CA PHE A 391 3.70 -11.46 7.61
C PHE A 391 4.52 -12.73 7.88
N GLY A 392 5.81 -12.66 7.57
CA GLY A 392 6.76 -13.73 7.79
C GLY A 392 7.45 -13.63 9.15
N SER A 393 8.35 -14.56 9.42
CA SER A 393 9.28 -14.49 10.54
C SER A 393 10.60 -15.16 10.18
N SER A 394 11.65 -14.89 10.96
CA SER A 394 12.98 -15.49 10.79
C SER A 394 12.97 -17.00 11.00
N PHE A 395 12.00 -17.52 11.76
CA PHE A 395 11.73 -18.94 11.91
C PHE A 395 11.39 -19.63 10.57
N SER A 396 10.82 -18.89 9.61
CA SER A 396 10.58 -19.37 8.26
C SER A 396 11.55 -18.72 7.27
N LYS A 397 12.71 -19.35 7.03
CA LYS A 397 13.74 -18.83 6.10
C LYS A 397 13.20 -18.46 4.72
N ARG A 398 12.17 -19.18 4.23
CA ARG A 398 11.52 -18.91 2.94
C ARG A 398 10.78 -17.56 2.90
N HIS A 399 10.32 -17.09 4.06
CA HIS A 399 9.51 -15.89 4.22
C HIS A 399 10.24 -14.79 5.02
N ILE A 400 11.56 -14.85 5.12
CA ILE A 400 12.36 -13.87 5.88
C ILE A 400 12.17 -12.43 5.35
N ARG A 401 11.89 -12.28 4.05
CA ARG A 401 11.64 -10.97 3.43
C ARG A 401 10.37 -10.31 3.97
N SER A 402 9.36 -11.08 4.35
CA SER A 402 8.13 -10.57 4.97
C SER A 402 8.18 -10.53 6.49
N ALA A 403 9.34 -10.83 7.11
CA ALA A 403 9.54 -10.76 8.56
C ALA A 403 9.81 -9.33 9.09
N LYS A 404 9.98 -8.37 8.18
CA LYS A 404 10.32 -6.98 8.46
C LYS A 404 9.05 -6.17 8.64
N ILE A 405 8.81 -5.68 9.86
CA ILE A 405 7.58 -4.99 10.23
C ILE A 405 7.86 -3.64 10.88
N LEU A 406 6.88 -2.74 10.79
CA LEU A 406 6.84 -1.46 11.48
C LEU A 406 5.85 -1.50 12.64
N SER A 407 6.12 -0.68 13.63
CA SER A 407 5.28 -0.56 14.82
C SER A 407 5.63 0.64 15.66
N GLN A 408 4.68 1.07 16.48
CA GLN A 408 4.98 2.04 17.52
C GLN A 408 5.83 1.41 18.63
N PHE A 409 6.84 2.16 19.05
CA PHE A 409 7.70 1.87 20.19
C PHE A 409 7.72 3.11 21.08
N THR A 410 7.47 2.93 22.37
CA THR A 410 7.57 3.99 23.37
C THR A 410 8.95 3.95 24.00
N HIS A 411 9.77 4.96 23.73
CA HIS A 411 11.04 5.16 24.42
C HIS A 411 10.97 6.48 25.19
N GLY A 412 10.83 6.41 26.52
CA GLY A 412 10.55 7.60 27.34
C GLY A 412 9.18 8.20 27.02
N ASN A 413 9.12 9.53 26.80
CA ASN A 413 7.87 10.26 26.51
C ASN A 413 7.54 10.36 25.01
N THR A 414 8.34 9.76 24.13
CA THR A 414 8.14 9.86 22.67
C THR A 414 7.62 8.55 22.09
N LYS A 415 6.50 8.64 21.38
CA LYS A 415 5.96 7.56 20.52
C LYS A 415 6.52 7.74 19.12
N GLU A 416 7.32 6.79 18.68
CA GLU A 416 7.83 6.77 17.31
C GLU A 416 7.60 5.41 16.67
N THR A 417 7.53 5.40 15.34
CA THR A 417 7.48 4.15 14.57
C THR A 417 8.90 3.62 14.40
N TYR A 418 9.13 2.39 14.85
CA TYR A 418 10.42 1.70 14.76
C TYR A 418 10.34 0.46 13.86
N PRO A 419 11.34 0.21 13.02
CA PRO A 419 11.48 -1.02 12.27
C PRO A 419 12.07 -2.14 13.11
N ARG A 420 11.64 -3.36 12.79
CA ARG A 420 12.07 -4.58 13.49
C ARG A 420 11.96 -5.81 12.61
N VAL A 421 12.64 -6.88 13.05
CA VAL A 421 12.58 -8.20 12.43
C VAL A 421 11.91 -9.19 13.37
N VAL A 422 10.80 -9.77 12.94
CA VAL A 422 10.10 -10.82 13.68
C VAL A 422 10.94 -12.10 13.65
N GLN A 423 11.21 -12.63 14.84
CA GLN A 423 11.89 -13.91 15.00
C GLN A 423 10.89 -15.05 14.85
N PHE A 424 9.78 -14.99 15.60
CA PHE A 424 8.64 -15.91 15.49
C PHE A 424 7.38 -15.29 16.11
N TYR A 425 6.21 -15.79 15.69
CA TYR A 425 4.93 -15.52 16.35
C TYR A 425 4.63 -16.65 17.32
N PHE A 426 3.87 -16.40 18.38
CA PHE A 426 3.47 -17.44 19.30
C PHE A 426 2.15 -17.16 20.01
N GLU A 427 1.47 -18.24 20.38
CA GLU A 427 0.33 -18.21 21.28
C GLU A 427 0.75 -18.69 22.66
N HIS A 428 0.30 -17.98 23.69
CA HIS A 428 0.56 -18.32 25.09
C HIS A 428 -0.69 -18.12 25.96
N THR A 429 -1.04 -19.15 26.72
CA THR A 429 -2.18 -19.15 27.62
C THR A 429 -1.74 -18.80 29.04
N ILE A 430 -2.33 -17.74 29.60
CA ILE A 430 -2.20 -17.41 31.02
C ILE A 430 -3.46 -17.83 31.75
N HIS A 431 -3.30 -18.37 32.95
CA HIS A 431 -4.38 -18.65 33.88
C HIS A 431 -4.53 -17.50 34.88
N LEU A 432 -5.41 -16.54 34.59
CA LEU A 432 -5.74 -15.46 35.51
C LEU A 432 -6.89 -15.89 36.43
N PRO A 433 -7.10 -15.23 37.59
CA PRO A 433 -8.26 -15.47 38.46
C PRO A 433 -9.61 -15.33 37.75
N GLU A 434 -9.69 -14.46 36.74
CA GLU A 434 -10.89 -14.21 35.95
C GLU A 434 -11.14 -15.25 34.85
N GLY A 435 -10.17 -16.13 34.60
CA GLY A 435 -10.23 -17.15 33.55
C GLY A 435 -8.93 -17.27 32.77
N SER A 436 -8.85 -18.32 31.94
CA SER A 436 -7.70 -18.53 31.07
C SER A 436 -7.79 -17.63 29.84
N LYS A 437 -6.72 -16.86 29.57
CA LYS A 437 -6.63 -15.96 28.42
C LYS A 437 -5.52 -16.44 27.48
N ASN A 438 -5.86 -16.65 26.21
CA ASN A 438 -4.90 -16.99 25.16
C ASN A 438 -4.42 -15.71 24.48
N HIS A 439 -3.11 -15.46 24.50
CA HIS A 439 -2.50 -14.26 23.93
C HIS A 439 -1.75 -14.58 22.65
N ALA A 440 -1.97 -13.77 21.62
CA ALA A 440 -1.28 -13.77 20.35
C ALA A 440 -0.14 -12.73 20.37
N LEU A 441 1.10 -13.22 20.43
CA LEU A 441 2.30 -12.40 20.61
C LEU A 441 3.33 -12.63 19.49
N ALA A 442 4.29 -11.73 19.38
CA ALA A 442 5.46 -11.87 18.51
C ALA A 442 6.74 -11.52 19.25
N PHE A 443 7.79 -12.33 19.03
CA PHE A 443 9.13 -12.04 19.50
C PHE A 443 9.93 -11.36 18.39
N VAL A 444 10.49 -10.19 18.67
CA VAL A 444 11.06 -9.27 17.68
C VAL A 444 12.42 -8.72 18.08
N ARG A 445 13.21 -8.33 17.09
CA ARG A 445 14.47 -7.60 17.27
C ARG A 445 14.38 -6.21 16.66
N TRP A 446 14.68 -5.20 17.45
CA TRP A 446 14.58 -3.78 17.08
C TRP A 446 15.87 -3.27 16.46
N TYR A 447 15.77 -2.59 15.31
CA TYR A 447 16.93 -1.91 14.74
C TYR A 447 17.30 -0.68 15.57
N ARG A 448 18.59 -0.37 15.65
CA ARG A 448 19.07 0.86 16.28
C ARG A 448 18.93 2.05 15.32
N PRO A 449 18.44 3.21 15.81
CA PRO A 449 18.35 4.41 14.98
C PRO A 449 19.74 4.88 14.51
N ALA A 450 19.77 5.61 13.40
CA ALA A 450 20.97 6.32 12.98
C ALA A 450 21.41 7.34 14.06
N ASN A 451 22.71 7.64 14.11
CA ASN A 451 23.29 8.50 15.15
C ASN A 451 22.74 9.93 15.14
N ASP A 452 22.37 10.42 13.95
CA ASP A 452 21.95 11.79 13.72
C ASP A 452 20.58 11.82 13.05
N HIS A 453 19.74 12.75 13.48
CA HIS A 453 18.38 12.92 12.98
C HIS A 453 18.36 13.33 11.51
N ASN A 454 19.32 14.16 11.07
CA ASN A 454 19.41 14.53 9.65
C ASN A 454 19.83 13.33 8.79
N THR A 455 20.70 12.47 9.32
CA THR A 455 21.07 11.22 8.65
C THR A 455 19.90 10.26 8.56
N ARG A 456 19.10 10.09 9.63
CA ARG A 456 17.91 9.21 9.63
C ARG A 456 16.92 9.63 8.55
N PHE A 457 16.68 10.93 8.40
CA PHE A 457 15.72 11.51 7.44
C PHE A 457 16.41 12.24 6.29
N HIS A 458 17.44 11.61 5.72
CA HIS A 458 18.25 12.20 4.65
C HIS A 458 17.45 12.62 3.41
N CYS A 459 16.36 11.90 3.11
CA CYS A 459 15.52 12.17 1.94
C CYS A 459 14.34 13.11 2.23
N ARG A 460 14.46 14.01 3.21
CA ARG A 460 13.43 15.01 3.52
C ARG A 460 13.48 16.21 2.59
N ILE A 461 12.35 16.89 2.41
CA ILE A 461 12.24 18.16 1.68
C ILE A 461 11.91 19.27 2.69
N ASN A 462 12.51 20.46 2.54
CA ASN A 462 12.19 21.67 3.32
C ASN A 462 12.17 21.46 4.85
N ASP A 463 13.05 20.60 5.36
CA ASP A 463 13.09 20.17 6.77
C ASP A 463 11.83 19.47 7.31
N GLU A 464 10.86 19.14 6.45
CA GLU A 464 9.68 18.36 6.80
C GLU A 464 10.01 16.87 6.88
N VAL A 465 10.19 16.35 8.09
CA VAL A 465 10.47 14.91 8.34
C VAL A 465 9.36 14.01 7.75
N GLU A 466 8.10 14.46 7.84
CA GLU A 466 6.92 13.72 7.35
C GLU A 466 6.89 13.53 5.83
N SER A 467 7.66 14.34 5.08
CA SER A 467 7.83 14.16 3.63
C SER A 467 8.71 12.96 3.28
N CYS A 468 9.47 12.44 4.25
CA CYS A 468 10.43 11.38 4.06
C CYS A 468 9.74 10.00 4.10
N ASN A 469 9.74 9.32 2.96
CA ASN A 469 9.18 7.97 2.84
C ASN A 469 10.20 6.86 3.11
N ILE A 470 11.46 7.22 3.38
CA ILE A 470 12.58 6.30 3.63
C ILE A 470 13.33 6.78 4.86
N GLU A 471 13.65 5.86 5.76
CA GLU A 471 14.46 6.16 6.92
C GLU A 471 15.76 5.33 6.89
N LEU A 472 16.86 5.94 7.33
CA LEU A 472 18.14 5.26 7.48
C LEU A 472 18.32 4.77 8.92
N TRP A 473 18.65 3.47 9.03
CA TRP A 473 18.81 2.75 10.30
C TRP A 473 20.17 2.05 10.33
N LYS A 474 20.68 1.80 11.54
CA LYS A 474 21.88 0.96 11.70
C LYS A 474 21.51 -0.50 11.42
N LYS A 475 22.49 -1.29 10.97
CA LYS A 475 22.34 -2.75 10.82
C LYS A 475 22.31 -3.49 12.17
N GLU A 476 22.71 -2.82 13.25
CA GLU A 476 22.74 -3.39 14.60
C GLU A 476 21.35 -3.39 15.25
N PHE A 477 21.13 -4.35 16.14
CA PHE A 477 19.91 -4.46 16.93
C PHE A 477 20.14 -3.97 18.37
N PHE A 478 19.07 -3.54 19.03
CA PHE A 478 19.07 -3.41 20.49
C PHE A 478 19.29 -4.76 21.18
N GLU A 479 19.75 -4.70 22.43
CA GLU A 479 19.83 -5.88 23.30
C GLU A 479 18.41 -6.35 23.66
N TYR A 480 18.28 -7.58 24.13
CA TYR A 480 16.99 -8.11 24.51
C TYR A 480 16.45 -7.38 25.74
N SER A 481 15.22 -6.88 25.62
CA SER A 481 14.44 -6.27 26.69
C SER A 481 12.99 -6.75 26.58
N ARG A 482 12.15 -6.41 27.57
CA ARG A 482 10.72 -6.74 27.55
C ARG A 482 10.02 -6.29 26.26
N ASP A 483 10.49 -5.20 25.66
CA ASP A 483 9.91 -4.65 24.44
C ASP A 483 10.18 -5.50 23.19
N CYS A 484 11.02 -6.54 23.29
CA CYS A 484 11.15 -7.57 22.27
C CYS A 484 9.92 -8.48 22.20
N ILE A 485 9.00 -8.43 23.18
CA ILE A 485 7.71 -9.11 23.12
C ILE A 485 6.62 -8.08 22.90
N ILE A 486 5.87 -8.28 21.82
CA ILE A 486 4.77 -7.41 21.43
C ILE A 486 3.50 -8.21 21.19
N PRO A 487 2.32 -7.59 21.39
CA PRO A 487 1.10 -8.11 20.82
C PRO A 487 1.12 -7.96 19.30
N ILE A 488 0.52 -8.91 18.60
CA ILE A 488 0.41 -8.83 17.13
C ILE A 488 -0.41 -7.61 16.67
N HIS A 489 -1.24 -7.06 17.56
CA HIS A 489 -2.05 -5.86 17.35
C HIS A 489 -1.20 -4.59 17.21
N SER A 490 0.05 -4.59 17.70
CA SER A 490 0.97 -3.46 17.51
C SER A 490 1.67 -3.43 16.15
N ILE A 491 1.32 -4.33 15.23
CA ILE A 491 1.90 -4.38 13.87
C ILE A 491 1.20 -3.33 13.01
N LEU A 492 1.95 -2.33 12.54
CA LEU A 492 1.44 -1.27 11.65
C LEU A 492 1.50 -1.66 10.17
N GLY A 493 2.49 -2.44 9.78
CA GLY A 493 2.73 -2.79 8.38
C GLY A 493 4.10 -3.40 8.14
N ARG A 494 4.45 -3.58 6.87
CA ARG A 494 5.75 -4.11 6.43
C ARG A 494 6.62 -3.00 5.86
N PHE A 495 7.93 -3.19 5.90
CA PHE A 495 8.87 -2.33 5.20
C PHE A 495 9.83 -3.15 4.34
N VAL A 496 10.40 -2.48 3.33
CA VAL A 496 11.43 -3.06 2.46
C VAL A 496 12.78 -2.52 2.91
N GLU A 497 13.74 -3.40 3.12
CA GLU A 497 15.11 -3.02 3.46
C GLU A 497 15.94 -2.90 2.17
N GLY A 498 16.77 -1.87 2.10
CA GLY A 498 17.75 -1.67 1.05
C GLY A 498 19.06 -1.14 1.64
N SER A 499 20.15 -1.30 0.89
CA SER A 499 21.41 -0.63 1.23
C SER A 499 21.46 0.73 0.53
N PHE A 500 21.65 1.79 1.31
CA PHE A 500 21.79 3.15 0.82
C PHE A 500 23.13 3.70 1.31
N THR A 501 23.91 4.27 0.40
CA THR A 501 25.19 4.91 0.75
C THR A 501 25.02 6.40 0.56
N ILE A 502 25.16 7.16 1.65
CA ILE A 502 25.22 8.62 1.57
C ILE A 502 26.63 8.96 1.09
N ALA A 503 26.76 9.54 -0.09
CA ALA A 503 28.00 10.16 -0.51
C ALA A 503 28.20 11.39 0.38
N VAL A 504 29.20 11.36 1.26
CA VAL A 504 29.71 12.59 1.89
C VAL A 504 30.49 13.32 0.79
N ASP A 505 30.15 14.59 0.59
CA ASP A 505 30.47 15.45 -0.55
C ASP A 505 31.80 15.18 -1.31
N ARG A 506 31.73 15.31 -2.64
CA ARG A 506 32.88 15.51 -3.53
C ARG A 506 33.25 16.97 -3.64
#